data_AF-A0A3R6VR48-F1
#
_entry.id   AF-A0A3R6VR48-F1
#
_cell.length_a   1.000
_cell.length_b   1.000
_cell.length_c   1.000
_cell.angle_alpha   90.00
_cell.angle_beta   90.00
_cell.angle_gamma   90.00
#
_symmetry.space_group_name_H-M   'P 1'
#
loop_
_entity.id
_entity.type
_entity.pdbx_description
1 polymer ?
#
loop_
_entity_poly.entity_id
_entity_poly.type
_entity_poly.pdbx_seq_one_letter_code
_entity_poly.pdbx_strand_id
1 'polypeptide(L)'
;MAGVYRTLHGHSCRYGHIPIFPYAPANAAWKDSAVRWLATDVLFVLPIIAQILYWAGGGPASRSSFEKLARDSTNIALLPGGFEEASLFTYNRHRVFLKNRKGFIKLALQYGYKVHPVYTFGEESTFWTMPHLASLRLWLNQYKIPTVLFWGRWWCPFMPHATAKIITVVGKPVQLPLLEKPTKEDVAKYHAMYVASLQHLFDKFKAQYATDPNAILEIC
;
A
#
# COMPACT_ATOMS: atom_id res chain seq x y z
N MET A 1 0.04 2.52 -0.97
CA MET A 1 0.79 1.49 -0.22
C MET A 1 1.30 2.08 1.11
N ALA A 2 1.37 1.34 2.23
CA ALA A 2 1.96 1.85 3.48
C ALA A 2 3.04 0.90 3.98
N GLY A 3 4.26 1.41 4.17
CA GLY A 3 5.33 0.63 4.78
C GLY A 3 5.39 0.93 6.28
N VAL A 4 5.29 -0.09 7.14
CA VAL A 4 5.39 0.05 8.60
C VAL A 4 6.68 -0.63 9.06
N TYR A 5 7.70 0.17 9.36
CA TYR A 5 9.07 -0.32 9.61
C TYR A 5 9.55 -0.03 11.02
N ARG A 6 10.31 -0.94 11.62
CA ARG A 6 11.02 -0.66 12.87
C ARG A 6 12.50 -0.60 12.53
N THR A 7 13.05 0.62 12.39
CA THR A 7 14.49 0.76 12.16
C THR A 7 15.23 0.41 13.45
N LEU A 8 15.82 -0.78 13.51
CA LEU A 8 16.89 -1.09 14.46
C LEU A 8 18.15 -0.36 13.97
N HIS A 9 18.49 0.72 14.67
CA HIS A 9 19.75 1.48 14.68
C HIS A 9 20.35 1.98 13.33
N GLY A 10 20.55 3.31 13.24
CA GLY A 10 21.83 3.85 12.79
C GLY A 10 22.04 4.36 11.36
N HIS A 11 21.17 4.15 10.36
CA HIS A 11 21.50 4.56 8.98
C HIS A 11 20.56 5.61 8.37
N SER A 12 21.14 6.75 7.95
CA SER A 12 20.44 7.84 7.26
C SER A 12 20.04 7.40 5.84
N CYS A 13 18.76 7.47 5.49
CA CYS A 13 18.23 6.91 4.25
C CYS A 13 17.99 8.00 3.18
N ARG A 14 18.60 7.84 1.98
CA ARG A 14 18.33 8.65 0.77
C ARG A 14 17.43 7.87 -0.20
N TYR A 15 16.58 8.62 -0.90
CA TYR A 15 15.46 8.20 -1.75
C TYR A 15 15.81 7.18 -2.85
N GLY A 16 14.90 6.23 -3.13
CA GLY A 16 15.01 5.33 -4.29
C GLY A 16 13.88 4.28 -4.39
N HIS A 17 13.83 3.60 -5.53
CA HIS A 17 12.70 2.80 -6.00
C HIS A 17 12.60 1.36 -5.49
N ILE A 18 11.36 0.84 -5.37
CA ILE A 18 11.07 -0.59 -5.12
C ILE A 18 10.38 -1.20 -6.36
N PRO A 19 10.94 -2.26 -6.98
CA PRO A 19 10.24 -3.04 -7.99
C PRO A 19 9.49 -4.21 -7.33
N ILE A 20 8.23 -4.42 -7.74
CA ILE A 20 7.34 -5.49 -7.20
C ILE A 20 7.51 -6.82 -7.98
N PHE A 21 8.31 -6.88 -9.06
CA PHE A 21 8.56 -8.11 -9.84
C PHE A 21 10.03 -8.20 -10.32
N PRO A 22 10.57 -9.42 -10.57
CA PRO A 22 11.97 -9.80 -10.27
C PRO A 22 13.04 -9.39 -11.30
N TYR A 23 12.88 -8.30 -12.04
CA TYR A 23 13.89 -7.86 -13.03
C TYR A 23 14.24 -6.37 -12.94
N ALA A 24 14.49 -5.85 -11.74
CA ALA A 24 15.25 -4.62 -11.55
C ALA A 24 15.92 -4.59 -10.16
N PRO A 25 17.17 -4.09 -10.05
CA PRO A 25 17.93 -4.19 -8.81
C PRO A 25 17.34 -3.29 -7.72
N ALA A 26 16.88 -3.90 -6.63
CA ALA A 26 16.51 -3.20 -5.40
C ALA A 26 17.73 -2.50 -4.79
N ASN A 27 17.51 -1.31 -4.21
CA ASN A 27 18.52 -0.58 -3.46
C ASN A 27 19.15 -1.45 -2.36
N ALA A 28 20.46 -1.35 -2.16
CA ALA A 28 21.20 -2.10 -1.14
C ALA A 28 20.64 -1.90 0.29
N ALA A 29 20.04 -0.75 0.58
CA ALA A 29 19.41 -0.46 1.88
C ALA A 29 18.16 -1.30 2.22
N TRP A 30 17.54 -1.93 1.21
CA TRP A 30 16.31 -2.72 1.37
C TRP A 30 16.53 -4.22 1.21
N LYS A 31 17.67 -4.61 0.62
CA LYS A 31 18.01 -6.01 0.33
C LYS A 31 18.02 -6.89 1.59
N ASP A 32 18.36 -6.30 2.73
CA ASP A 32 18.47 -7.01 4.03
C ASP A 32 17.31 -6.71 5.01
N SER A 33 16.25 -6.03 4.55
CA SER A 33 15.21 -5.52 5.45
C SER A 33 14.17 -6.56 5.93
N ALA A 34 14.25 -7.81 5.46
CA ALA A 34 13.43 -8.96 5.87
C ALA A 34 11.93 -8.62 6.09
N VAL A 35 11.32 -7.93 5.12
CA VAL A 35 9.95 -7.41 5.22
C VAL A 35 8.93 -8.52 5.04
N ARG A 36 7.92 -8.55 5.91
CA ARG A 36 6.74 -9.39 5.76
C ARG A 36 5.58 -8.60 5.18
N TRP A 37 5.01 -9.13 4.09
CA TRP A 37 3.88 -8.50 3.41
C TRP A 37 2.57 -8.96 4.04
N LEU A 38 1.74 -8.01 4.43
CA LEU A 38 0.38 -8.27 4.89
C LEU A 38 -0.62 -7.84 3.81
N ALA A 39 -1.36 -8.81 3.30
CA ALA A 39 -2.35 -8.63 2.24
C ALA A 39 -3.76 -8.94 2.77
N THR A 40 -4.78 -8.36 2.14
CA THR A 40 -6.18 -8.50 2.59
C THR A 40 -6.59 -9.98 2.69
N ASP A 41 -7.31 -10.33 3.76
CA ASP A 41 -7.71 -11.71 4.07
C ASP A 41 -8.52 -12.38 2.95
N VAL A 42 -9.27 -11.60 2.15
CA VAL A 42 -10.06 -12.09 1.01
C VAL A 42 -9.18 -12.79 -0.05
N LEU A 43 -7.93 -12.35 -0.23
CA LEU A 43 -7.02 -12.96 -1.19
C LEU A 43 -6.58 -14.37 -0.77
N PHE A 44 -6.64 -14.68 0.53
CA PHE A 44 -6.30 -16.00 1.07
C PHE A 44 -7.47 -17.00 1.04
N VAL A 45 -8.67 -16.56 0.64
CA VAL A 45 -9.82 -17.44 0.39
C VAL A 45 -9.72 -18.12 -0.98
N LEU A 46 -9.02 -17.50 -1.94
CA LEU A 46 -8.85 -18.03 -3.29
C LEU A 46 -7.58 -18.92 -3.34
N PRO A 47 -7.71 -20.25 -3.54
CA PRO A 47 -6.63 -21.20 -3.24
C PRO A 47 -5.35 -20.97 -4.06
N ILE A 48 -5.47 -20.62 -5.35
CA ILE A 48 -4.31 -20.37 -6.22
C ILE A 48 -3.61 -19.06 -5.83
N ILE A 49 -4.37 -18.01 -5.54
CA ILE A 49 -3.84 -16.70 -5.15
C ILE A 49 -3.20 -16.78 -3.76
N ALA A 50 -3.85 -17.47 -2.82
CA ALA A 50 -3.34 -17.72 -1.49
C ALA A 50 -1.96 -18.40 -1.54
N GLN A 51 -1.81 -19.43 -2.39
CA GLN A 51 -0.57 -20.18 -2.50
C GLN A 51 0.58 -19.32 -3.07
N ILE A 52 0.30 -18.51 -4.10
CA ILE A 52 1.28 -17.54 -4.64
C ILE A 52 1.70 -16.52 -3.57
N LEU A 53 0.74 -15.99 -2.80
CA LEU A 53 1.01 -15.02 -1.74
C LEU A 53 1.83 -15.63 -0.60
N TYR A 54 1.55 -16.87 -0.21
CA TYR A 54 2.35 -17.57 0.80
C TYR A 54 3.78 -17.83 0.32
N TRP A 55 3.97 -18.25 -0.94
CA TRP A 55 5.31 -18.40 -1.53
C TRP A 55 6.08 -17.07 -1.61
N ALA A 56 5.38 -15.96 -1.83
CA ALA A 56 5.96 -14.62 -1.77
C ALA A 56 6.26 -14.14 -0.33
N GLY A 57 6.05 -14.98 0.69
CA GLY A 57 6.29 -14.65 2.10
C GLY A 57 5.24 -13.72 2.70
N GLY A 58 4.07 -13.61 2.06
CA GLY A 58 2.94 -12.82 2.50
C GLY A 58 2.04 -13.56 3.49
N GLY A 59 1.25 -12.80 4.25
CA GLY A 59 0.26 -13.32 5.18
C GLY A 59 -0.99 -12.46 5.27
N PRO A 60 -2.05 -12.95 5.93
CA PRO A 60 -3.30 -12.22 6.08
C PRO A 60 -3.10 -10.95 6.92
N ALA A 61 -3.65 -9.82 6.47
CA ALA A 61 -3.58 -8.50 7.12
C ALA A 61 -4.51 -8.35 8.34
N SER A 62 -4.86 -9.47 8.97
CA SER A 62 -5.58 -9.50 10.22
C SER A 62 -4.79 -8.82 11.35
N ARG A 63 -5.51 -8.30 12.34
CA ARG A 63 -4.91 -7.68 13.53
C ARG A 63 -3.99 -8.66 14.28
N SER A 64 -4.40 -9.93 14.42
CA SER A 64 -3.61 -10.94 15.11
C SER A 64 -2.29 -11.25 14.38
N SER A 65 -2.30 -11.31 13.05
CA SER A 65 -1.08 -11.45 12.25
C SER A 65 -0.13 -10.26 12.47
N PHE A 66 -0.66 -9.04 12.44
CA PHE A 66 0.13 -7.85 12.70
C PHE A 66 0.74 -7.89 14.10
N GLU A 67 -0.06 -8.16 15.14
CA GLU A 67 0.40 -8.20 16.53
C GLU A 67 1.47 -9.29 16.75
N LYS A 68 1.35 -10.44 16.09
CA LYS A 68 2.37 -11.50 16.13
C LYS A 68 3.69 -11.02 15.56
N LEU A 69 3.68 -10.49 14.33
CA LEU A 69 4.89 -9.95 13.68
C LEU A 69 5.48 -8.76 14.45
N ALA A 70 4.62 -7.97 15.08
CA ALA A 70 5.03 -6.82 15.87
C ALA A 70 5.74 -7.22 17.17
N ARG A 71 5.27 -8.28 17.85
CA ARG A 71 5.96 -8.87 19.01
C ARG A 71 7.35 -9.40 18.62
N ASP A 72 7.46 -10.00 17.45
CA ASP A 72 8.72 -10.51 16.90
C ASP A 72 9.62 -9.38 16.33
N SER A 73 9.23 -8.11 16.49
CA SER A 73 9.98 -6.94 16.01
C SER A 73 10.29 -6.97 14.51
N THR A 74 9.45 -7.63 13.72
CA THR A 74 9.63 -7.80 12.27
C THR A 74 9.22 -6.53 11.52
N ASN A 75 9.84 -6.28 10.35
CA ASN A 75 9.43 -5.21 9.46
C ASN A 75 8.18 -5.61 8.66
N ILE A 76 7.19 -4.73 8.55
CA ILE A 76 5.87 -5.05 8.01
C ILE A 76 5.53 -4.12 6.84
N ALA A 77 5.15 -4.66 5.69
CA ALA A 77 4.54 -3.90 4.61
C ALA A 77 3.04 -4.20 4.54
N LEU A 78 2.19 -3.17 4.43
CA LEU A 78 0.75 -3.35 4.36
C LEU A 78 0.08 -2.37 3.41
N LEU A 79 -1.05 -2.78 2.84
CA LEU A 79 -1.91 -1.93 2.02
C LEU A 79 -3.09 -1.46 2.88
N PRO A 80 -3.09 -0.21 3.40
CA PRO A 80 -4.07 0.21 4.39
C PRO A 80 -5.49 0.27 3.82
N GLY A 81 -5.63 0.52 2.52
CA GLY A 81 -6.93 0.54 1.84
C GLY A 81 -7.48 -0.83 1.48
N GLY A 82 -6.67 -1.89 1.51
CA GLY A 82 -7.11 -3.26 1.30
C GLY A 82 -7.92 -3.48 0.01
N PHE A 83 -9.02 -4.22 0.13
CA PHE A 83 -9.92 -4.56 -0.97
C PHE A 83 -10.64 -3.33 -1.58
N GLU A 84 -10.90 -2.33 -0.75
CA GLU A 84 -11.58 -1.11 -1.14
C GLU A 84 -10.70 -0.23 -2.03
N GLU A 85 -9.37 -0.27 -1.83
CA GLU A 85 -8.40 0.39 -2.72
C GLU A 85 -8.45 -0.21 -4.13
N ALA A 86 -8.48 -1.55 -4.23
CA ALA A 86 -8.61 -2.24 -5.52
C ALA A 86 -9.91 -1.90 -6.26
N SER A 87 -10.96 -1.55 -5.52
CA SER A 87 -12.27 -1.24 -6.10
C SER A 87 -12.49 0.22 -6.40
N LEU A 88 -11.72 1.10 -5.76
CA LEU A 88 -11.59 2.51 -6.12
C LEU A 88 -10.68 2.71 -7.33
N PHE A 89 -9.92 1.69 -7.71
CA PHE A 89 -9.07 1.72 -8.88
C PHE A 89 -9.86 2.22 -10.11
N THR A 90 -9.33 3.27 -10.72
CA THR A 90 -9.91 3.88 -11.91
C THR A 90 -8.75 4.19 -12.84
N TYR A 91 -8.87 3.76 -14.10
CA TYR A 91 -7.84 3.96 -15.11
C TYR A 91 -7.42 5.44 -15.20
N ASN A 92 -6.10 5.69 -15.22
CA ASN A 92 -5.45 7.00 -15.25
C ASN A 92 -5.82 7.95 -14.08
N ARG A 93 -6.26 7.41 -12.94
CA ARG A 93 -6.52 8.20 -11.73
C ARG A 93 -5.62 7.72 -10.58
N HIS A 94 -5.03 8.66 -9.86
CA HIS A 94 -4.26 8.37 -8.66
C HIS A 94 -5.19 8.43 -7.44
N ARG A 95 -5.62 7.28 -6.94
CA ARG A 95 -6.57 7.16 -5.81
C ARG A 95 -6.03 6.25 -4.73
N VAL A 96 -6.17 6.66 -3.47
CA VAL A 96 -5.80 5.83 -2.31
C VAL A 96 -6.93 5.85 -1.29
N PHE A 97 -7.29 4.68 -0.76
CA PHE A 97 -8.33 4.58 0.28
C PHE A 97 -7.72 4.65 1.66
N LEU A 98 -7.54 5.86 2.17
CA LEU A 98 -6.77 6.11 3.38
C LEU A 98 -7.51 6.99 4.39
N LYS A 99 -8.47 7.82 3.98
CA LYS A 99 -9.10 8.84 4.83
C LYS A 99 -9.64 8.28 6.14
N ASN A 100 -10.27 7.11 6.08
CA ASN A 100 -10.89 6.44 7.21
C ASN A 100 -10.06 5.25 7.75
N ARG A 101 -8.91 4.94 7.15
CA ARG A 101 -8.09 3.76 7.47
C ARG A 101 -7.04 4.07 8.53
N LYS A 102 -7.49 4.24 9.77
CA LYS A 102 -6.63 4.65 10.89
C LYS A 102 -6.00 3.50 11.70
N GLY A 103 -6.43 2.26 11.44
CA GLY A 103 -6.05 1.08 12.23
C GLY A 103 -4.55 0.78 12.25
N PHE A 104 -3.86 0.95 11.12
CA PHE A 104 -2.43 0.69 11.03
C PHE A 104 -1.60 1.70 11.84
N ILE A 105 -2.01 2.97 11.91
CA ILE A 105 -1.38 3.99 12.76
C ILE A 105 -1.59 3.65 14.24
N LYS A 106 -2.80 3.21 14.61
CA LYS A 106 -3.08 2.76 15.97
C LYS A 106 -2.12 1.65 16.40
N LEU A 107 -1.96 0.62 15.57
CA LEU A 107 -1.05 -0.48 15.85
C LEU A 107 0.42 -0.01 15.86
N ALA A 108 0.81 0.85 14.93
CA ALA A 108 2.16 1.39 14.90
C ALA A 108 2.52 2.19 16.16
N LEU A 109 1.58 2.96 16.72
CA LEU A 109 1.74 3.64 18.01
C LEU A 109 1.89 2.65 19.17
N GLN A 110 1.10 1.57 19.19
CA GLN A 110 1.14 0.56 20.25
C GLN A 110 2.45 -0.22 20.32
N TYR A 111 3.10 -0.40 19.18
CA TYR A 111 4.34 -1.19 19.07
C TYR A 111 5.58 -0.34 18.77
N GLY A 112 5.45 0.99 18.72
CA GLY A 112 6.58 1.91 18.53
C GLY A 112 7.24 1.80 17.15
N TYR A 113 6.45 1.60 16.10
CA TYR A 113 6.93 1.53 14.72
C TYR A 113 7.14 2.93 14.13
N LYS A 114 8.07 3.02 13.18
CA LYS A 114 8.21 4.17 12.28
C LYS A 114 7.46 3.88 10.99
N VAL A 115 6.62 4.79 10.55
CA VAL A 115 5.77 4.53 9.39
C VAL A 115 6.31 5.30 8.20
N HIS A 116 6.67 4.58 7.13
CA HIS A 116 7.12 5.18 5.89
C HIS A 116 5.94 5.32 4.91
N PRO A 117 5.69 6.53 4.36
CA PRO A 117 4.79 6.68 3.24
C PRO A 117 5.41 6.03 2.00
N VAL A 118 4.63 5.21 1.29
CA VAL A 118 5.06 4.49 0.10
C VAL A 118 4.02 4.71 -0.99
N TYR A 119 4.44 5.10 -2.18
CA TYR A 119 3.52 5.29 -3.29
C TYR A 119 4.05 4.61 -4.54
N THR A 120 3.18 3.99 -5.32
CA THR A 120 3.56 3.30 -6.55
C THR A 120 2.93 4.01 -7.74
N PHE A 121 3.77 4.59 -8.60
CA PHE A 121 3.38 5.16 -9.89
C PHE A 121 3.30 4.08 -10.96
N GLY A 122 2.47 4.31 -11.98
CA GLY A 122 2.25 3.40 -13.10
C GLY A 122 1.15 2.38 -12.84
N GLU A 123 0.79 2.12 -11.57
CA GLU A 123 -0.33 1.25 -11.20
C GLU A 123 -1.63 1.73 -11.85
N GLU A 124 -1.87 3.04 -11.91
CA GLU A 124 -3.05 3.67 -12.54
C GLU A 124 -3.24 3.35 -14.03
N SER A 125 -2.18 2.89 -14.71
CA SER A 125 -2.18 2.59 -16.15
C SER A 125 -2.21 1.08 -16.46
N THR A 126 -2.24 0.23 -15.42
CA THR A 126 -2.09 -1.23 -15.58
C THR A 126 -3.32 -1.92 -16.14
N PHE A 127 -4.52 -1.45 -15.81
CA PHE A 127 -5.77 -2.07 -16.24
C PHE A 127 -6.82 -1.02 -16.63
N TRP A 128 -7.60 -1.29 -17.67
CA TRP A 128 -8.79 -0.51 -17.96
C TRP A 128 -9.91 -0.87 -17.01
N THR A 129 -10.63 0.15 -16.56
CA THR A 129 -11.83 0.01 -15.74
C THR A 129 -12.96 0.79 -16.36
N MET A 130 -14.19 0.28 -16.28
CA MET A 130 -15.36 1.08 -16.64
C MET A 130 -15.74 2.00 -15.46
N PRO A 131 -15.66 3.34 -15.57
CA PRO A 131 -15.88 4.24 -14.43
C PRO A 131 -17.36 4.31 -13.99
N HIS A 132 -18.31 4.07 -14.91
CA HIS A 132 -19.76 4.22 -14.66
C HIS A 132 -20.37 3.25 -13.63
N LEU A 133 -19.62 2.25 -13.18
CA LEU A 133 -20.08 1.28 -12.17
C LEU A 133 -19.37 1.44 -10.82
N ALA A 134 -18.53 2.46 -10.62
CA ALA A 134 -17.73 2.60 -9.40
C ALA A 134 -18.58 2.63 -8.11
N SER A 135 -19.67 3.38 -8.09
CA SER A 135 -20.58 3.45 -6.92
C SER A 135 -21.27 2.12 -6.64
N LEU A 136 -21.70 1.41 -7.69
CA LEU A 136 -22.30 0.07 -7.56
C LEU A 136 -21.28 -0.97 -7.08
N ARG A 137 -20.03 -0.89 -7.55
CA ARG A 137 -18.93 -1.76 -7.07
C ARG A 137 -18.63 -1.52 -5.60
N LEU A 138 -18.55 -0.26 -5.16
CA LEU A 138 -18.33 0.07 -3.75
C LEU A 138 -19.48 -0.41 -2.86
N TRP A 139 -20.71 -0.38 -3.37
CA TRP A 139 -21.87 -0.96 -2.69
C TRP A 139 -21.79 -2.50 -2.65
N LEU A 140 -21.50 -3.18 -3.76
CA LEU A 140 -21.35 -4.63 -3.84
C LEU A 140 -20.17 -5.15 -3.00
N ASN A 141 -19.13 -4.35 -2.82
CA ASN A 141 -18.02 -4.65 -1.92
C ASN A 141 -18.42 -4.78 -0.45
N GLN A 142 -19.51 -4.13 -0.02
CA GLN A 142 -20.03 -4.35 1.33
C GLN A 142 -20.38 -5.82 1.56
N TYR A 143 -20.70 -6.55 0.48
CA TYR A 143 -20.99 -7.98 0.46
C TYR A 143 -19.76 -8.85 0.14
N LYS A 144 -18.54 -8.28 0.09
CA LYS A 144 -17.28 -8.95 -0.25
C LYS A 144 -17.27 -9.64 -1.62
N ILE A 145 -18.12 -9.20 -2.55
CA ILE A 145 -18.15 -9.73 -3.91
C ILE A 145 -17.16 -8.94 -4.77
N PRO A 146 -16.06 -9.54 -5.27
CA PRO A 146 -15.14 -8.88 -6.19
C PRO A 146 -15.84 -8.58 -7.50
N THR A 147 -16.29 -7.33 -7.65
CA THR A 147 -17.01 -6.82 -8.84
C THR A 147 -16.17 -5.83 -9.65
N VAL A 148 -14.85 -5.84 -9.43
CA VAL A 148 -13.91 -5.09 -10.26
C VAL A 148 -13.73 -5.84 -11.57
N LEU A 149 -14.49 -5.45 -12.59
CA LEU A 149 -14.20 -5.81 -13.97
C LEU A 149 -13.05 -4.91 -14.44
N PHE A 150 -11.85 -5.50 -14.46
CA PHE A 150 -10.64 -4.89 -15.00
C PHE A 150 -10.23 -5.64 -16.27
N TRP A 151 -9.76 -4.89 -17.27
CA TRP A 151 -9.31 -5.45 -18.55
C TRP A 151 -7.90 -4.97 -18.84
N GLY A 152 -6.95 -5.91 -18.88
CA GLY A 152 -5.57 -5.66 -19.29
C GLY A 152 -5.34 -6.06 -20.75
N ARG A 153 -4.72 -7.22 -21.01
CA ARG A 153 -4.45 -7.68 -22.38
C ARG A 153 -5.68 -8.30 -23.06
N TRP A 154 -5.82 -8.10 -24.37
CA TRP A 154 -6.94 -8.63 -25.16
C TRP A 154 -7.06 -10.16 -25.14
N TRP A 155 -5.94 -10.89 -25.05
CA TRP A 155 -5.90 -12.36 -24.97
C TRP A 155 -5.87 -12.90 -23.52
N CYS A 156 -5.64 -12.03 -22.53
CA CYS A 156 -5.65 -12.39 -21.11
C CYS A 156 -6.03 -11.15 -20.27
N PRO A 157 -7.34 -10.95 -19.99
CA PRO A 157 -7.84 -9.76 -19.31
C PRO A 157 -7.22 -9.52 -17.92
N PHE A 158 -6.73 -10.58 -17.26
CA PHE A 158 -6.10 -10.51 -15.94
C PHE A 158 -4.63 -10.08 -15.96
N MET A 159 -4.00 -9.99 -17.14
CA MET A 159 -2.59 -9.61 -17.27
C MET A 159 -2.46 -8.10 -17.50
N PRO A 160 -1.60 -7.37 -16.76
CA PRO A 160 -1.47 -5.92 -16.88
C PRO A 160 -0.96 -5.50 -18.26
N HIS A 161 -1.22 -4.24 -18.63
CA HIS A 161 -0.67 -3.66 -19.85
C HIS A 161 0.86 -3.71 -19.86
N ALA A 162 1.42 -4.13 -21.00
CA ALA A 162 2.86 -4.32 -21.18
C ALA A 162 3.69 -3.03 -21.04
N THR A 163 3.05 -1.88 -21.19
CA THR A 163 3.67 -0.55 -21.21
C THR A 163 3.67 0.14 -19.85
N ALA A 164 2.99 -0.41 -18.84
CA ALA A 164 2.92 0.20 -17.52
C ALA A 164 4.26 0.04 -16.78
N LYS A 165 5.04 1.12 -16.71
CA LYS A 165 6.27 1.15 -15.91
C LYS A 165 5.91 1.37 -14.45
N ILE A 166 6.01 0.32 -13.64
CA ILE A 166 5.68 0.35 -12.22
C ILE A 166 6.87 0.89 -11.42
N ILE A 167 6.64 1.97 -10.70
CA ILE A 167 7.68 2.72 -10.01
C ILE A 167 7.24 3.03 -8.58
N THR A 168 7.78 2.31 -7.59
CA THR A 168 7.49 2.59 -6.17
C THR A 168 8.45 3.62 -5.61
N VAL A 169 7.98 4.65 -4.93
CA VAL A 169 8.79 5.61 -4.16
C VAL A 169 8.53 5.45 -2.67
N VAL A 170 9.60 5.61 -1.87
CA VAL A 170 9.52 5.56 -0.40
C VAL A 170 9.91 6.91 0.17
N GLY A 171 9.08 7.45 1.05
CA GLY A 171 9.33 8.70 1.73
C GLY A 171 10.04 8.55 3.07
N LYS A 172 10.29 9.71 3.69
CA LYS A 172 10.88 9.80 5.03
C LYS A 172 9.93 9.19 6.08
N PRO A 173 10.45 8.53 7.12
CA PRO A 173 9.61 7.97 8.17
C PRO A 173 8.87 9.04 8.96
N VAL A 174 7.59 8.79 9.22
CA VAL A 174 6.83 9.43 10.30
C VAL A 174 7.23 8.76 11.60
N GLN A 175 7.85 9.53 12.50
CA GLN A 175 8.21 9.07 13.83
C GLN A 175 6.95 9.03 14.70
N LEU A 176 6.70 7.88 15.33
CA LEU A 176 5.57 7.68 16.22
C LEU A 176 6.10 7.38 17.63
N PRO A 177 5.55 7.99 18.69
CA PRO A 177 5.86 7.58 20.05
C PRO A 177 5.27 6.19 20.34
N LEU A 178 5.90 5.47 21.26
CA LEU A 178 5.33 4.26 21.82
C LEU A 178 4.23 4.64 22.82
N LEU A 179 2.98 4.28 22.53
CA LEU A 179 1.82 4.52 23.37
C LEU A 179 1.01 3.22 23.52
N GLU A 180 0.99 2.61 24.70
CA GLU A 180 0.26 1.33 24.93
C GLU A 180 -1.25 1.45 24.64
N LYS A 181 -1.84 2.60 25.01
CA LYS A 181 -3.26 2.92 24.86
C LYS A 181 -3.43 4.24 24.11
N PRO A 182 -3.23 4.26 22.78
CA PRO A 182 -3.35 5.50 22.00
C PRO A 182 -4.82 5.96 21.97
N THR A 183 -5.03 7.25 22.21
CA THR A 183 -6.36 7.87 22.13
C THR A 183 -6.81 8.04 20.68
N LYS A 184 -8.09 8.34 20.45
CA LYS A 184 -8.59 8.57 19.08
C LYS A 184 -7.95 9.82 18.48
N GLU A 185 -7.66 10.80 19.31
CA GLU A 185 -7.03 12.08 19.00
C GLU A 185 -5.58 11.86 18.59
N ASP A 186 -4.83 11.04 19.33
CA ASP A 186 -3.45 10.66 18.97
C ASP A 186 -3.42 10.00 17.60
N VAL A 187 -4.27 8.99 17.40
CA VAL A 187 -4.35 8.26 16.13
C VAL A 187 -4.71 9.21 14.99
N ALA A 188 -5.67 10.12 15.18
CA ALA A 188 -6.06 11.09 14.16
C ALA A 188 -4.92 12.06 13.81
N LYS A 189 -4.18 12.55 14.81
CA LYS A 189 -3.03 13.43 14.64
C LYS A 189 -1.94 12.76 13.79
N TYR A 190 -1.48 11.58 14.18
CA TYR A 190 -0.42 10.88 13.47
C TYR A 190 -0.86 10.35 12.11
N HIS A 191 -2.14 9.99 11.97
CA HIS A 191 -2.71 9.66 10.67
C HIS A 191 -2.69 10.87 9.73
N ALA A 192 -3.08 12.05 10.20
CA ALA A 192 -3.01 13.27 9.39
C ALA A 192 -1.57 13.59 8.96
N MET A 193 -0.59 13.40 9.86
CA MET A 193 0.83 13.54 9.53
C MET A 193 1.29 12.55 8.45
N TYR A 194 0.83 11.30 8.53
CA TYR A 194 1.11 10.27 7.52
C TYR A 194 0.51 10.64 6.17
N VAL A 195 -0.77 11.03 6.14
CA VAL A 195 -1.47 11.45 4.92
C VAL A 195 -0.78 12.64 4.27
N ALA A 196 -0.41 13.66 5.05
CA ALA A 196 0.33 14.82 4.54
C ALA A 196 1.70 14.43 3.99
N SER A 197 2.40 13.50 4.65
CA SER A 197 3.70 13.00 4.20
C SER A 197 3.59 12.20 2.89
N LEU A 198 2.51 11.43 2.72
CA LEU A 198 2.20 10.70 1.48
C LEU A 198 1.86 11.65 0.34
N GLN A 199 1.04 12.67 0.61
CA GLN A 199 0.70 13.70 -0.38
C GLN A 199 1.94 14.44 -0.87
N HIS A 200 2.78 14.90 0.07
CA HIS A 200 4.04 15.56 -0.27
C HIS A 200 5.00 14.63 -1.05
N LEU A 201 5.05 13.33 -0.70
CA LEU A 201 5.84 12.35 -1.45
C LEU A 201 5.35 12.24 -2.90
N PHE A 202 4.03 12.17 -3.10
CA PHE A 202 3.43 12.13 -4.43
C PHE A 202 3.75 13.40 -5.22
N ASP A 203 3.50 14.58 -4.65
CA ASP A 203 3.71 15.87 -5.33
C ASP A 203 5.18 16.09 -5.72
N LYS A 204 6.11 15.59 -4.91
CA LYS A 204 7.55 15.65 -5.22
C LYS A 204 7.92 14.84 -6.47
N PHE A 205 7.27 13.70 -6.69
CA PHE A 205 7.69 12.72 -7.70
C PHE A 205 6.73 12.61 -8.90
N LYS A 206 5.54 13.22 -8.83
CA LYS A 206 4.55 13.15 -9.91
C LYS A 206 5.08 13.71 -11.24
N ALA A 207 5.83 14.80 -11.22
CA ALA A 207 6.39 15.39 -12.44
C ALA A 207 7.41 14.46 -13.15
N GLN A 208 7.98 13.50 -12.42
CA GLN A 208 8.99 12.58 -12.94
C GLN A 208 8.40 11.23 -13.36
N TYR A 209 7.39 10.73 -12.65
CA TYR A 209 6.91 9.36 -12.81
C TYR A 209 5.42 9.22 -13.14
N ALA A 210 4.61 10.26 -12.93
CA ALA A 210 3.21 10.23 -13.37
C ALA A 210 3.14 10.48 -14.88
N THR A 211 2.14 9.88 -15.52
CA THR A 211 1.86 10.12 -16.94
C THR A 211 1.47 11.59 -17.19
N ASP A 212 0.76 12.19 -16.25
CA ASP A 212 0.40 13.62 -16.26
C ASP A 212 1.15 14.38 -15.14
N PRO A 213 1.99 15.37 -15.45
CA PRO A 213 2.67 16.21 -14.46
C PRO A 213 1.71 16.96 -13.51
N ASN A 214 0.48 17.23 -13.97
CA ASN A 214 -0.57 17.89 -13.19
C ASN A 214 -1.47 16.92 -12.44
N ALA A 215 -1.09 15.63 -12.40
CA ALA A 215 -1.84 14.62 -11.66
C ALA A 215 -2.09 15.04 -10.20
N ILE A 216 -3.27 14.65 -9.70
CA ILE A 216 -3.71 14.89 -8.33
C ILE A 216 -3.92 13.54 -7.66
N LEU A 217 -3.38 13.38 -6.46
CA LEU A 217 -3.65 12.23 -5.62
C LEU A 217 -4.96 12.45 -4.85
N GLU A 218 -5.97 11.65 -5.16
CA GLU A 218 -7.25 11.66 -4.44
C GLU A 218 -7.16 10.72 -3.23
N ILE A 219 -7.28 11.28 -2.02
CA ILE A 219 -7.30 10.53 -0.77
C ILE A 219 -8.76 10.30 -0.36
N CYS A 220 -9.25 9.08 -0.60
CA CYS A 220 -10.62 8.64 -0.35
C CYS A 220 -10.80 7.99 1.02
#